data_AF-A0A7F5RF01-F1
#
_entry.id   AF-A0A7F5RF01-F1
#
_cell.length_a   1.000
_cell.length_b   1.000
_cell.length_c   1.000
_cell.angle_alpha   90.00
_cell.angle_beta   90.00
_cell.angle_gamma   90.00
#
_symmetry.space_group_name_H-M   'P 1'
#
loop_
_entity.id
_entity.type
_entity.pdbx_description
1 polymer ?
#
loop_
_entity_poly.entity_id
_entity_poly.type
_entity_poly.pdbx_seq_one_letter_code
_entity_poly.pdbx_strand_id
1 'polypeptide(L)' 'MGIFDSNTVTLEQDDFGTFKDPQTGVSQTIRRFTWKNGNGVSVQVINYGATVIAINLPDKNGKVDDITLGYDSLDD' A
#
# COMPACT_ATOMS: atom_id res chain seq x y z
N MET A 1 12.40 -1.90 23.68
CA MET A 1 10.96 -1.59 23.66
C MET A 1 10.88 -0.11 23.32
N GLY A 2 10.89 0.20 22.02
CA GLY A 2 11.05 1.58 21.53
C GLY A 2 9.75 2.34 21.64
N ILE A 3 9.83 3.55 22.18
CA ILE A 3 8.73 4.50 22.27
C ILE A 3 8.40 4.92 20.84
N PHE A 4 7.28 4.46 20.27
CA PHE A 4 6.83 4.93 18.97
C PHE A 4 6.13 6.28 19.17
N ASP A 5 6.79 7.34 18.71
CA ASP A 5 6.21 8.67 18.60
C ASP A 5 5.05 8.64 17.58
N SER A 6 3.89 9.17 17.97
CA SER A 6 2.72 9.38 17.12
C SER A 6 3.01 10.14 15.80
N ASN A 7 4.15 10.84 15.71
CA ASN A 7 4.59 11.56 14.51
C ASN A 7 5.57 10.78 13.62
N THR A 8 5.97 9.55 13.99
CA THR A 8 6.86 8.75 13.15
C THR A 8 6.09 8.03 12.06
N VAL A 9 6.55 8.19 10.82
CA VAL A 9 6.09 7.41 9.67
C VAL A 9 7.12 6.33 9.36
N THR A 10 6.66 5.10 9.24
CA THR A 10 7.47 3.96 8.80
C THR A 10 7.16 3.61 7.35
N LEU A 11 8.14 3.10 6.62
CA LEU A 11 7.99 2.60 5.26
C LEU A 11 8.31 1.10 5.24
N GLU A 12 7.38 0.32 4.71
CA GLU A 12 7.55 -1.09 4.39
C GLU A 12 7.43 -1.28 2.88
N GLN A 13 8.16 -2.26 2.33
CA GLN A 13 8.13 -2.59 0.91
C GLN A 13 8.00 -4.10 0.72
N ASP A 14 7.11 -4.51 -0.17
CA ASP A 14 6.90 -5.90 -0.55
C ASP A 14 6.60 -6.04 -2.06
N ASP A 15 6.53 -7.30 -2.53
CA ASP A 15 6.17 -7.61 -3.91
C ASP A 15 4.64 -7.71 -4.01
N PHE A 16 4.03 -6.87 -4.87
CA PHE A 16 2.58 -6.84 -5.08
C PHE A 16 2.13 -7.83 -6.14
N GLY A 17 2.95 -8.02 -7.18
CA GLY A 17 2.70 -8.98 -8.25
C GLY A 17 3.67 -8.81 -9.41
N THR A 18 3.34 -9.39 -10.55
CA THR A 18 4.19 -9.37 -11.75
C THR A 18 3.38 -8.97 -12.95
N PHE A 19 3.87 -7.99 -13.71
CA PHE A 19 3.31 -7.65 -15.01
C PHE A 19 4.18 -8.26 -16.12
N LYS A 20 3.56 -8.96 -17.07
CA LYS A 20 4.23 -9.45 -18.27
C LYS A 20 3.82 -8.59 -19.45
N ASP A 21 4.78 -7.87 -20.02
CA ASP A 21 4.56 -7.06 -21.20
C ASP A 21 4.12 -7.97 -22.38
N PRO A 22 2.94 -7.74 -22.97
CA PRO A 22 2.43 -8.59 -24.05
C PRO A 22 3.19 -8.40 -25.37
N GLN A 23 3.90 -7.29 -25.57
CA GLN A 23 4.67 -7.01 -26.77
C GLN A 23 6.08 -7.58 -26.67
N THR A 24 6.74 -7.39 -25.53
CA THR A 24 8.14 -7.83 -25.35
C THR A 24 8.28 -9.19 -24.68
N GLY A 25 7.23 -9.67 -24.01
CA GLY A 25 7.23 -10.90 -23.22
C GLY A 25 8.01 -10.81 -21.90
N VAL A 26 8.59 -9.65 -21.58
CA VAL A 26 9.40 -9.42 -20.38
C VAL A 26 8.50 -9.30 -19.16
N SER A 27 8.84 -10.02 -18.09
CA SER A 27 8.17 -9.94 -16.80
C SER A 27 8.86 -8.92 -15.88
N GLN A 28 8.07 -8.07 -15.23
CA GLN A 28 8.53 -7.08 -14.27
C GLN A 28 7.78 -7.23 -12.95
N THR A 29 8.52 -7.24 -11.84
CA THR A 29 7.93 -7.24 -10.50
C THR A 29 7.39 -5.85 -10.17
N ILE A 30 6.10 -5.81 -9.81
CA ILE A 30 5.43 -4.63 -9.28
C ILE A 30 5.60 -4.65 -7.76
N ARG A 31 6.11 -3.55 -7.22
CA ARG A 31 6.41 -3.38 -5.80
C ARG A 31 5.33 -2.53 -5.15
N ARG A 32 4.95 -2.90 -3.93
CA ARG A 32 4.10 -2.10 -3.05
C ARG A 32 4.94 -1.41 -1.99
N PHE A 33 4.57 -0.17 -1.70
CA PHE A 33 5.15 0.70 -0.70
C PHE A 33 4.05 1.05 0.29
N THR A 34 4.26 0.71 1.55
CA THR A 34 3.29 0.94 2.62
C THR A 34 3.87 1.92 3.62
N TRP A 35 3.27 3.10 3.74
CA TRP A 35 3.55 4.04 4.83
C TRP A 35 2.57 3.83 5.97
N LYS A 36 3.06 3.78 7.21
CA LYS A 36 2.23 3.65 8.42
C LYS A 36 2.66 4.67 9.46
N ASN A 37 1.71 5.30 10.14
CA ASN A 37 1.96 6.14 11.30
C ASN A 37 1.34 5.56 12.59
N GLY A 38 1.67 6.16 13.73
CA GLY A 38 1.16 5.75 15.04
C GLY A 38 -0.33 6.03 15.28
N ASN A 39 -1.01 6.71 14.36
CA ASN A 39 -2.43 7.11 14.50
C ASN A 39 -3.39 6.14 13.78
N GLY A 40 -2.91 4.96 13.39
CA GLY A 40 -3.72 3.97 12.66
C GLY A 40 -3.97 4.33 11.19
N VAL A 41 -3.22 5.29 10.65
CA VAL A 41 -3.28 5.64 9.22
C VAL A 41 -2.22 4.87 8.46
N SER A 42 -2.61 4.30 7.32
CA SER A 42 -1.66 3.74 6.35
C SER A 42 -2.04 4.05 4.92
N VAL A 43 -1.04 4.18 4.06
CA VAL A 43 -1.19 4.38 2.61
C VAL A 43 -0.36 3.35 1.88
N GLN A 44 -0.96 2.70 0.89
CA GLN A 44 -0.29 1.74 0.01
C GLN A 44 -0.26 2.24 -1.43
N VAL A 45 0.92 2.24 -2.03
CA VAL A 45 1.14 2.67 -3.42
C VAL A 45 1.96 1.61 -4.13
N ILE A 46 1.67 1.38 -5.41
CA ILE A 46 2.47 0.50 -6.27
C ILE A 46 3.31 1.30 -7.27
N ASN A 47 4.48 0.80 -7.65
CA ASN A 47 5.33 1.44 -8.68
C ASN A 47 4.77 1.32 -10.11
N TYR A 48 3.68 0.58 -10.30
CA TYR A 48 2.96 0.53 -11.57
C TYR A 48 1.96 1.69 -11.64
N GLY A 49 2.26 2.68 -12.48
CA GLY A 49 1.41 3.87 -12.65
C GLY A 49 1.35 4.81 -11.44
N ALA A 50 2.16 4.57 -10.40
CA ALA A 50 2.09 5.28 -9.11
C ALA A 50 0.69 5.21 -8.46
N THR A 51 -0.01 4.10 -8.64
CA THR A 51 -1.39 3.92 -8.19
C THR A 51 -1.47 3.76 -6.67
N VAL A 52 -2.31 4.56 -6.03
CA VAL A 52 -2.74 4.34 -4.64
C VAL A 52 -3.75 3.20 -4.64
N ILE A 53 -3.46 2.13 -3.91
CA ILE A 53 -4.30 0.92 -3.88
C ILE A 53 -5.03 0.72 -2.55
N ALA A 54 -4.62 1.41 -1.49
CA ALA A 54 -5.33 1.43 -0.22
C ALA A 54 -4.98 2.67 0.60
N ILE A 55 -5.97 3.23 1.29
CA ILE A 55 -5.79 4.23 2.35
C ILE A 55 -6.62 3.74 3.53
N ASN A 56 -5.94 3.21 4.55
CA ASN A 56 -6.60 2.76 5.77
C ASN A 56 -6.53 3.86 6.83
N LEU A 57 -7.65 4.14 7.49
CA LEU A 57 -7.71 5.10 8.60
C LEU A 57 -8.85 4.76 9.57
N PRO A 58 -8.74 5.13 10.86
CA PRO A 58 -9.79 4.91 11.85
C PRO A 58 -11.01 5.82 11.61
N ASP A 59 -12.21 5.25 11.78
CA ASP A 59 -13.47 5.98 11.88
C ASP A 59 -13.64 6.66 13.25
N LYS A 60 -14.79 7.30 13.49
CA LYS A 60 -15.12 7.96 14.77
C LYS A 60 -15.10 7.04 15.99
N ASN A 61 -15.19 5.72 15.80
CA ASN A 61 -15.16 4.70 16.84
C ASN A 61 -13.80 4.00 16.92
N GLY A 62 -12.81 4.42 16.13
CA GLY A 62 -11.48 3.81 16.05
C GLY A 62 -11.39 2.59 15.15
N LYS A 63 -12.46 2.23 14.41
CA LYS A 63 -12.43 1.12 13.46
C LYS A 63 -11.66 1.54 12.21
N VAL A 64 -10.54 0.86 11.93
CA VAL A 64 -9.75 1.10 10.70
C VAL A 64 -10.40 0.39 9.52
N ASP A 65 -10.57 1.12 8.42
CA ASP A 65 -11.10 0.59 7.16
C ASP A 65 -10.42 1.27 5.96
N ASP A 66 -10.42 0.60 4.80
CA ASP A 66 -9.97 1.19 3.54
C ASP A 66 -11.06 2.08 2.94
N ILE A 67 -10.67 3.27 2.49
CA ILE A 67 -11.57 4.26 1.88
C ILE A 67 -11.36 4.41 0.37
N THR A 68 -10.46 3.64 -0.22
CA THR A 68 -10.23 3.70 -1.66
C THR A 68 -11.23 2.84 -2.43
N LEU A 69 -11.47 3.23 -3.68
CA LEU A 69 -12.06 2.34 -4.68
C LEU A 69 -10.88 1.73 -5.43
N GLY A 70 -10.77 0.41 -5.39
CA GLY A 70 -9.62 -0.28 -5.92
C GLY A 70 -9.77 -1.79 -5.87
N TYR A 71 -8.64 -2.45 -6.05
CA TYR A 71 -8.50 -3.89 -6.15
C TYR A 71 -7.47 -4.35 -5.13
N ASP A 72 -7.65 -5.54 -4.56
CA ASP A 72 -6.77 -6.08 -3.53
C ASP A 72 -5.49 -6.68 -4.14
N SER A 73 -5.59 -7.10 -5.41
CA SER A 73 -4.51 -7.73 -6.16
C SER A 73 -4.35 -7.12 -7.56
N LEU A 74 -3.25 -7.48 -8.23
CA LEU A 74 -3.02 -7.13 -9.63
C LEU A 74 -3.96 -7.87 -10.60
N ASP A 75 -4.55 -8.97 -10.17
CA ASP A 75 -5.33 -9.89 -11.00
C ASP A 75 -6.86 -9.75 -10.80
N ASP A 76 -7.31 -8.86 -9.89
CA ASP A 76 -8.73 -8.54 -9.72
C ASP A 76 -9.22 -7.58 -10.82
#